data_AF-A0A8H4AW30-F1
#
_entry.id   AF-A0A8H4AW30-F1
#
_cell.length_a   1.000
_cell.length_b   1.000
_cell.length_c   1.000
_cell.angle_alpha   90.00
_cell.angle_beta   90.00
_cell.angle_gamma   90.00
#
_symmetry.space_group_name_H-M   'P 1'
#
loop_
_entity.id
_entity.type
_entity.pdbx_description
1 polymer ?
#
loop_
_entity_poly.entity_id
_entity_poly.type
_entity_poly.pdbx_seq_one_letter_code
_entity_poly.pdbx_strand_id
1 'polypeptide(L)'
;MLNRIYHKWAHNHKSLSMALRVPFYLCIFDIILVFFLDLNLTYLAIHRITWPVQTCKIIAVVAIAFTLIHRLFVACIAVITYLRVCKQKACDTGRYDWKLFLPLVIVSSLISIAGLQTYGPVKYWCAAESKTMVNPISSTLMTITVLSTCSFCYIQTIREIRSIKKQQATITTSQNITIFPVTDVELRVSVKVLGYILVFIVQWIPDIPYDMYQFYGTAHPWAYCFVVFTIIIGPIGNLIFFIINEGWSRDQTNLSSGYADVKCESGDSNYNSSSTNGNKSHESDFN
;
A
#
# COMPACT_ATOMS: atom_id res chain seq x y z
N MET A 1 -0.77 3.89 -15.68
CA MET A 1 -0.18 2.99 -14.65
C MET A 1 -0.53 1.53 -14.90
N LEU A 2 -1.81 1.14 -14.87
CA LEU A 2 -2.30 -0.24 -15.05
C LEU A 2 -1.77 -0.95 -16.30
N ASN A 3 -1.86 -0.34 -17.49
CA ASN A 3 -1.41 -0.96 -18.74
C ASN A 3 0.11 -1.32 -18.72
N ARG A 4 0.95 -0.46 -18.12
CA ARG A 4 2.40 -0.73 -17.99
C ARG A 4 2.68 -1.88 -17.02
N ILE A 5 1.95 -1.95 -15.91
CA ILE A 5 2.09 -3.05 -14.93
C ILE A 5 1.63 -4.36 -15.54
N TYR A 6 0.49 -4.35 -16.24
CA TYR A 6 -0.04 -5.52 -16.95
C TYR A 6 0.94 -6.03 -18.02
N HIS A 7 1.53 -5.14 -18.82
CA HIS A 7 2.50 -5.54 -19.83
C HIS A 7 3.81 -6.08 -19.22
N LYS A 8 4.28 -5.54 -18.09
CA LYS A 8 5.43 -6.10 -17.34
C LYS A 8 5.10 -7.46 -16.73
N TRP A 9 3.86 -7.68 -16.28
CA TRP A 9 3.39 -8.97 -15.78
C TRP A 9 3.31 -10.03 -16.88
N ALA A 10 2.72 -9.67 -18.03
CA ALA A 10 2.54 -10.56 -19.17
C ALA A 10 3.88 -11.04 -19.76
N HIS A 11 4.92 -10.20 -19.74
CA HIS A 11 6.20 -10.53 -20.38
C HIS A 11 7.18 -11.32 -19.49
N ASN A 12 7.04 -11.27 -18.15
CA ASN A 12 8.05 -11.82 -17.24
C ASN A 12 7.70 -13.18 -16.60
N HIS A 13 6.47 -13.71 -16.73
CA HIS A 13 6.00 -15.04 -16.26
C HIS A 13 6.38 -15.50 -14.82
N LYS A 14 7.06 -14.66 -14.04
CA LYS A 14 7.46 -14.88 -12.64
C LYS A 14 6.71 -13.91 -11.75
N SER A 15 6.49 -14.35 -10.51
CA SER A 15 5.84 -13.60 -9.42
C SER A 15 6.34 -12.16 -9.36
N LEU A 16 5.47 -11.18 -9.60
CA LEU A 16 5.80 -9.75 -9.52
C LEU A 16 6.48 -9.43 -8.16
N SER A 17 7.46 -8.53 -8.15
CA SER A 17 8.02 -7.99 -6.91
C SER A 17 6.95 -7.25 -6.09
N MET A 18 7.01 -7.35 -4.75
CA MET A 18 6.11 -6.64 -3.83
C MET A 18 6.04 -5.13 -4.14
N ALA A 19 7.16 -4.55 -4.61
CA ALA A 19 7.28 -3.16 -5.02
C ALA A 19 6.31 -2.74 -6.13
N LEU A 20 5.90 -3.69 -6.97
CA LEU A 20 5.09 -3.43 -8.17
C LEU A 20 3.63 -3.88 -7.97
N ARG A 21 3.38 -4.81 -7.05
CA ARG A 21 2.01 -5.28 -6.72
C ARG A 21 1.26 -4.33 -5.81
N VAL A 22 1.92 -3.82 -4.76
CA VAL A 22 1.33 -2.84 -3.85
C VAL A 22 0.72 -1.66 -4.62
N PRO A 23 1.46 -0.94 -5.48
CA PRO A 23 0.88 0.17 -6.20
C PRO A 23 -0.20 -0.25 -7.20
N PHE A 24 -0.12 -1.47 -7.76
CA PHE A 24 -1.19 -2.01 -8.61
C PHE A 24 -2.51 -2.18 -7.83
N TYR A 25 -2.47 -2.80 -6.66
CA TYR A 25 -3.64 -2.99 -5.81
C TYR A 25 -4.22 -1.65 -5.34
N LEU A 26 -3.36 -0.71 -4.91
CA LEU A 26 -3.78 0.64 -4.52
C LEU A 26 -4.49 1.36 -5.67
N CYS A 27 -3.96 1.28 -6.88
CA CYS A 27 -4.59 1.89 -8.06
C CYS A 27 -5.98 1.31 -8.34
N ILE A 28 -6.19 0.00 -8.13
CA ILE A 28 -7.52 -0.62 -8.29
C ILE A 28 -8.49 -0.09 -7.23
N PHE A 29 -8.08 -0.05 -5.95
CA PHE A 29 -8.93 0.48 -4.88
C PHE A 29 -9.25 1.96 -5.08
N ASP A 30 -8.27 2.76 -5.50
CA ASP A 30 -8.45 4.18 -5.80
C ASP A 30 -9.46 4.39 -6.94
N ILE A 31 -9.40 3.59 -8.00
CA ILE A 31 -10.37 3.68 -9.11
C ILE A 31 -11.78 3.35 -8.62
N ILE A 32 -11.93 2.28 -7.82
CA ILE A 32 -13.23 1.90 -7.25
C ILE A 32 -13.77 3.02 -6.35
N LEU A 33 -12.92 3.60 -5.51
CA LEU A 33 -13.31 4.65 -4.58
C LEU A 33 -13.72 5.94 -5.32
N VAL A 34 -12.94 6.35 -6.33
CA VAL A 34 -13.27 7.49 -7.19
C VAL A 34 -14.54 7.22 -8.00
N PHE A 35 -14.77 6.00 -8.48
CA PHE A 35 -15.99 5.63 -9.19
C PHE A 35 -17.24 5.81 -8.31
N PHE A 36 -17.23 5.33 -7.06
CA PHE A 36 -18.37 5.53 -6.15
C PHE A 36 -18.56 7.00 -5.79
N LEU A 37 -17.48 7.77 -5.65
CA LEU A 37 -17.56 9.20 -5.43
C LEU A 37 -18.22 9.90 -6.62
N ASP A 38 -17.77 9.61 -7.84
CA ASP A 38 -18.26 10.20 -9.07
C ASP A 38 -19.74 9.87 -9.33
N LEU A 39 -20.16 8.62 -9.06
CA LEU A 39 -21.56 8.22 -9.11
C LEU A 39 -22.46 9.05 -8.17
N ASN A 40 -21.99 9.34 -6.95
CA ASN A 40 -22.75 10.16 -6.01
C ASN A 40 -22.82 11.62 -6.46
N LEU A 41 -21.68 12.18 -6.88
CA LEU A 41 -21.58 13.60 -7.26
C LEU A 41 -22.31 13.89 -8.57
N THR A 42 -22.24 13.01 -9.56
CA THR A 42 -22.91 13.18 -10.85
C THR A 42 -24.42 13.12 -10.68
N TYR A 43 -24.94 12.16 -9.90
CA TYR A 43 -26.37 12.09 -9.61
C TYR A 43 -26.87 13.37 -8.92
N LEU A 44 -26.13 13.84 -7.91
CA LEU A 44 -26.44 15.09 -7.22
C LEU A 44 -26.40 16.30 -8.16
N ALA A 45 -25.43 16.36 -9.08
CA ALA A 45 -25.29 17.46 -10.02
C ALA A 45 -26.48 17.55 -10.99
N ILE A 46 -26.98 16.40 -11.47
CA ILE A 46 -28.09 16.31 -12.42
C ILE A 46 -29.44 16.57 -11.71
N HIS A 47 -29.69 15.85 -10.61
CA HIS A 47 -31.01 15.83 -9.98
C HIS A 47 -31.18 16.85 -8.84
N ARG A 48 -30.09 17.51 -8.40
CA ARG A 48 -30.05 18.44 -7.24
C ARG A 48 -30.51 17.83 -5.91
N ILE A 49 -30.73 16.52 -5.88
CA ILE A 49 -31.09 15.72 -4.71
C ILE A 49 -30.18 14.49 -4.64
N THR A 50 -30.05 13.91 -3.46
CA THR A 50 -29.34 12.64 -3.29
C THR A 50 -30.21 11.46 -3.72
N TRP A 51 -29.58 10.29 -3.85
CA TRP A 51 -30.26 9.06 -4.22
C TRP A 51 -31.46 8.76 -3.29
N PRO A 52 -32.54 8.16 -3.81
CA PRO A 52 -33.64 7.69 -2.98
C PRO A 52 -33.16 6.74 -1.88
N VAL A 53 -33.82 6.74 -0.74
CA VAL A 53 -33.36 6.07 0.50
C VAL A 53 -32.94 4.61 0.26
N GLN A 54 -33.73 3.81 -0.47
CA GLN A 54 -33.44 2.40 -0.73
C GLN A 54 -32.16 2.22 -1.58
N THR A 55 -32.04 2.95 -2.69
CA THR A 55 -30.87 2.91 -3.55
C THR A 55 -29.63 3.42 -2.83
N CYS A 56 -29.81 4.48 -2.05
CA CYS A 56 -28.74 5.12 -1.29
C CYS A 56 -28.15 4.19 -0.23
N LYS A 57 -28.98 3.40 0.45
CA LYS A 57 -28.53 2.34 1.36
C LYS A 57 -27.60 1.35 0.68
N ILE A 58 -28.00 0.82 -0.48
CA ILE A 58 -27.19 -0.17 -1.22
C ILE A 58 -25.85 0.44 -1.64
N ILE A 59 -25.87 1.65 -2.20
CA ILE A 59 -24.65 2.37 -2.60
C ILE A 59 -23.74 2.60 -1.38
N ALA A 60 -24.30 3.01 -0.24
CA ALA A 60 -23.55 3.24 0.99
C ALA A 60 -22.88 1.96 1.51
N VAL A 61 -23.59 0.82 1.56
CA VAL A 61 -23.00 -0.46 2.00
C VAL A 61 -21.76 -0.79 1.17
N VAL A 62 -21.88 -0.72 -0.15
CA VAL A 62 -20.81 -1.12 -1.06
C VAL A 62 -19.65 -0.13 -0.96
N ALA A 63 -19.91 1.18 -0.98
CA ALA A 63 -18.89 2.21 -0.89
C ALA A 63 -18.13 2.16 0.46
N ILE A 64 -18.85 1.96 1.57
CA ILE A 64 -18.25 1.82 2.90
C ILE A 64 -17.41 0.54 2.97
N ALA A 65 -17.91 -0.59 2.47
CA ALA A 65 -17.16 -1.85 2.44
C ALA A 65 -15.83 -1.70 1.69
N PHE A 66 -15.84 -1.12 0.49
CA PHE A 66 -14.61 -0.88 -0.27
C PHE A 66 -13.68 0.12 0.41
N THR A 67 -14.22 1.16 1.04
CA THR A 67 -13.42 2.13 1.79
C THR A 67 -12.72 1.47 2.97
N LEU A 68 -13.41 0.60 3.70
CA LEU A 68 -12.84 -0.18 4.80
C LEU A 68 -11.75 -1.13 4.30
N ILE A 69 -12.01 -1.86 3.21
CA ILE A 69 -11.03 -2.77 2.62
C ILE A 69 -9.77 -1.99 2.22
N HIS A 70 -9.92 -0.86 1.54
CA HIS A 70 -8.81 -0.03 1.13
C HIS A 70 -7.98 0.45 2.34
N ARG A 71 -8.64 1.00 3.37
CA ARG A 71 -7.96 1.49 4.57
C ARG A 71 -7.19 0.40 5.32
N LEU A 72 -7.83 -0.75 5.55
CA LEU A 72 -7.19 -1.88 6.23
C LEU A 72 -6.06 -2.49 5.38
N PHE A 73 -6.22 -2.52 4.06
CA PHE A 73 -5.19 -3.00 3.16
C PHE A 73 -3.91 -2.16 3.24
N VAL A 74 -4.02 -0.83 3.23
CA VAL A 74 -2.84 0.05 3.39
C VAL A 74 -2.21 -0.12 4.78
N ALA A 75 -3.02 -0.25 5.84
CA ALA A 75 -2.51 -0.52 7.18
C ALA A 75 -1.72 -1.85 7.25
N CYS A 76 -2.23 -2.92 6.63
CA CYS A 76 -1.53 -4.19 6.53
C CYS A 76 -0.20 -4.05 5.78
N ILE A 77 -0.17 -3.33 4.66
CA ILE A 77 1.08 -3.08 3.93
C ILE A 77 2.08 -2.31 4.80
N ALA A 78 1.63 -1.30 5.54
CA ALA A 78 2.49 -0.54 6.44
C ALA A 78 3.10 -1.42 7.54
N VAL A 79 2.30 -2.30 8.15
CA VAL A 79 2.76 -3.26 9.17
C VAL A 79 3.74 -4.28 8.58
N ILE A 80 3.45 -4.86 7.41
CA ILE A 80 4.35 -5.82 6.76
C ILE A 80 5.68 -5.14 6.40
N THR A 81 5.64 -3.91 5.90
CA THR A 81 6.85 -3.14 5.56
C THR A 81 7.67 -2.87 6.82
N TYR A 82 7.03 -2.47 7.92
CA TYR A 82 7.68 -2.31 9.22
C TYR A 82 8.32 -3.61 9.72
N LEU A 83 7.58 -4.73 9.70
CA LEU A 83 8.10 -6.02 10.15
C LEU A 83 9.30 -6.49 9.30
N ARG A 84 9.25 -6.25 8.00
CA ARG A 84 10.33 -6.64 7.09
C ARG A 84 11.60 -5.81 7.32
N VAL A 85 11.47 -4.49 7.47
CA VAL A 85 12.63 -3.59 7.63
C VAL A 85 13.15 -3.56 9.07
N CYS A 86 12.28 -3.34 10.05
CA CYS A 86 12.68 -3.11 11.44
C CYS A 86 12.85 -4.41 12.24
N LYS A 87 12.21 -5.51 11.82
CA LYS A 87 12.26 -6.79 12.53
C LYS A 87 12.85 -7.93 11.68
N GLN A 88 13.22 -7.66 10.43
CA GLN A 88 13.80 -8.64 9.50
C GLN A 88 12.92 -9.89 9.34
N LYS A 89 11.60 -9.76 9.58
CA LYS A 89 10.64 -10.83 9.37
C LYS A 89 10.09 -10.74 7.96
N ALA A 90 10.64 -11.55 7.07
CA ALA A 90 10.16 -11.67 5.71
C ALA A 90 8.87 -12.50 5.68
N CYS A 91 7.72 -11.82 5.64
CA CYS A 91 6.47 -12.47 5.23
C CYS A 91 6.49 -12.55 3.70
N ASP A 92 6.80 -13.72 3.14
CA ASP A 92 6.79 -13.93 1.70
C ASP A 92 5.37 -14.27 1.22
N THR A 93 4.52 -13.25 1.07
CA THR A 93 3.11 -13.43 0.67
C THR A 93 2.94 -13.66 -0.84
N GLY A 94 4.01 -13.66 -1.64
CA GLY A 94 4.02 -13.77 -3.11
C GLY A 94 2.79 -14.47 -3.74
N ARG A 95 2.75 -15.80 -3.83
CA ARG A 95 1.62 -16.50 -4.49
C ARG A 95 0.33 -16.53 -3.65
N TYR A 96 0.41 -16.11 -2.39
CA TYR A 96 -0.65 -16.19 -1.38
C TYR A 96 -1.16 -14.83 -0.95
N ASP A 97 -0.99 -13.76 -1.75
CA ASP A 97 -1.53 -12.43 -1.45
C ASP A 97 -3.04 -12.51 -1.17
N TRP A 98 -3.77 -13.42 -1.83
CA TRP A 98 -5.19 -13.67 -1.58
C TRP A 98 -5.52 -14.06 -0.12
N LYS A 99 -4.60 -14.71 0.60
CA LYS A 99 -4.76 -15.03 2.02
C LYS A 99 -4.68 -13.78 2.92
N LEU A 100 -4.01 -12.72 2.46
CA LEU A 100 -4.00 -11.42 3.13
C LEU A 100 -5.30 -10.65 2.83
N PHE A 101 -5.77 -10.71 1.58
CA PHE A 101 -7.00 -10.02 1.16
C PHE A 101 -8.27 -10.60 1.78
N LEU A 102 -8.39 -11.93 1.82
CA LEU A 102 -9.60 -12.61 2.26
C LEU A 102 -10.09 -12.18 3.65
N PRO A 103 -9.27 -12.17 4.73
CA PRO A 103 -9.74 -11.74 6.04
C PRO A 103 -10.14 -10.25 6.05
N LEU A 104 -9.44 -9.40 5.30
CA LEU A 104 -9.78 -7.97 5.22
C LEU A 104 -11.14 -7.78 4.56
N VAL A 105 -11.39 -8.46 3.44
CA VAL A 105 -12.69 -8.43 2.73
C VAL A 105 -13.81 -8.94 3.63
N ILE A 106 -13.60 -10.06 4.35
CA ILE A 106 -14.59 -10.63 5.25
C ILE A 106 -14.92 -9.63 6.37
N VAL A 107 -13.91 -9.13 7.09
CA VAL A 107 -14.12 -8.19 8.21
C VAL A 107 -14.81 -6.92 7.75
N SER A 108 -14.34 -6.30 6.66
CA SER A 108 -14.95 -5.08 6.12
C SER A 108 -16.39 -5.28 5.65
N SER A 109 -16.69 -6.43 5.02
CA SER A 109 -18.04 -6.74 4.56
C SER A 109 -18.98 -6.99 5.74
N LEU A 110 -18.53 -7.71 6.78
CA LEU A 110 -19.32 -7.95 7.99
C LEU A 110 -19.66 -6.65 8.71
N ILE A 111 -18.67 -5.75 8.88
CA ILE A 111 -18.89 -4.42 9.48
C ILE A 111 -19.90 -3.62 8.66
N SER A 112 -19.77 -3.65 7.32
CA SER A 112 -20.66 -2.88 6.44
C SER A 112 -22.10 -3.42 6.44
N ILE A 113 -22.28 -4.73 6.49
CA ILE A 113 -23.60 -5.36 6.57
C ILE A 113 -24.23 -5.08 7.94
N ALA A 114 -23.46 -5.15 9.03
CA ALA A 114 -23.94 -4.82 10.37
C ALA A 114 -24.45 -3.37 10.49
N GLY A 115 -23.85 -2.45 9.73
CA GLY A 115 -24.26 -1.05 9.64
C GLY A 115 -25.45 -0.75 8.71
N LEU A 116 -26.02 -1.74 8.03
CA LEU A 116 -27.05 -1.53 6.98
C LEU A 116 -28.23 -0.66 7.45
N GLN A 117 -28.67 -0.84 8.70
CA GLN A 117 -29.81 -0.10 9.25
C GLN A 117 -29.51 1.38 9.49
N THR A 118 -28.24 1.74 9.64
CA THR A 118 -27.82 3.11 9.92
C THR A 118 -27.45 3.89 8.66
N TYR A 119 -27.48 3.25 7.48
CA TYR A 119 -27.14 3.89 6.22
C TYR A 119 -28.32 4.63 5.59
N GLY A 120 -28.02 5.71 4.88
CA GLY A 120 -29.02 6.52 4.22
C GLY A 120 -28.45 7.75 3.52
N PRO A 121 -29.32 8.61 2.98
CA PRO A 121 -28.90 9.84 2.36
C PRO A 121 -28.42 10.85 3.41
N VAL A 122 -27.17 11.27 3.30
CA VAL A 122 -26.67 12.49 3.95
C VAL A 122 -26.71 13.64 2.94
N LYS A 123 -26.32 14.85 3.36
CA LYS A 123 -26.56 16.09 2.59
C LYS A 123 -26.09 16.05 1.12
N TYR A 124 -24.95 15.41 0.85
CA TYR A 124 -24.32 15.42 -0.48
C TYR A 124 -24.03 14.03 -1.07
N TRP A 125 -24.18 12.94 -0.31
CA TRP A 125 -23.92 11.57 -0.77
C TRP A 125 -24.61 10.54 0.12
N CYS A 126 -24.40 9.26 -0.17
CA CYS A 126 -24.89 8.13 0.61
C CYS A 126 -23.86 7.65 1.63
N ALA A 127 -24.20 7.67 2.92
CA ALA A 127 -23.29 7.29 4.01
C ALA A 127 -24.07 6.81 5.25
N ALA A 128 -23.35 6.54 6.34
CA ALA A 128 -23.96 6.31 7.64
C ALA A 128 -24.60 7.59 8.17
N GLU A 129 -25.87 7.52 8.54
CA GLU A 129 -26.61 8.64 9.12
C GLU A 129 -26.07 8.96 10.53
N SER A 130 -25.93 10.25 10.82
CA SER A 130 -25.48 10.77 12.11
C SER A 130 -26.60 10.95 13.15
N LYS A 131 -27.75 10.28 12.97
CA LYS A 131 -28.89 10.38 13.91
C LYS A 131 -28.52 10.02 15.35
N THR A 132 -27.57 9.09 15.50
CA THR A 132 -26.97 8.70 16.77
C THR A 132 -25.48 8.98 16.76
N MET A 133 -24.91 9.43 17.87
CA MET A 133 -23.48 9.71 18.00
C MET A 133 -22.59 8.47 17.80
N VAL A 134 -23.13 7.26 17.91
CA VAL A 134 -22.37 6.00 17.79
C VAL A 134 -21.65 5.87 16.43
N ASN A 135 -22.34 6.20 15.33
CA ASN A 135 -21.78 6.06 13.98
C ASN A 135 -20.57 6.98 13.74
N PRO A 136 -20.67 8.31 13.94
CA PRO A 136 -19.51 9.18 13.77
C PRO A 136 -18.40 8.88 14.80
N ILE A 137 -18.72 8.46 16.04
CA ILE A 137 -17.69 8.06 17.02
C ILE A 137 -16.90 6.86 16.50
N SER A 138 -17.62 5.81 16.07
CA SER A 138 -17.01 4.59 15.57
C SER A 138 -16.18 4.84 14.31
N SER A 139 -16.68 5.66 13.37
CA SER A 139 -15.96 6.06 12.17
C SER A 139 -14.66 6.79 12.53
N THR A 140 -14.76 7.83 13.35
CA THR A 140 -13.63 8.66 13.77
C THR A 140 -12.56 7.82 14.46
N LEU A 141 -12.95 6.96 15.40
CA LEU A 141 -12.04 6.12 16.16
C LEU A 141 -11.29 5.13 15.25
N MET A 142 -12.00 4.52 14.30
CA MET A 142 -11.41 3.64 13.31
C MET A 142 -10.44 4.40 12.38
N THR A 143 -10.80 5.61 11.94
CA THR A 143 -9.91 6.47 11.14
C THR A 143 -8.63 6.80 11.90
N ILE A 144 -8.73 7.24 13.16
CA ILE A 144 -7.58 7.58 14.00
C ILE A 144 -6.69 6.37 14.27
N THR A 145 -7.26 5.20 14.56
CA THR A 145 -6.49 3.98 14.83
C THR A 145 -5.72 3.51 13.59
N VAL A 146 -6.34 3.55 12.40
CA VAL A 146 -5.66 3.23 11.14
C VAL A 146 -4.55 4.24 10.84
N LEU A 147 -4.83 5.53 10.92
CA LEU A 147 -3.84 6.58 10.63
C LEU A 147 -2.67 6.57 11.60
N SER A 148 -2.92 6.37 12.90
CA SER A 148 -1.86 6.26 13.91
C SER A 148 -0.99 5.02 13.68
N THR A 149 -1.59 3.88 13.34
CA THR A 149 -0.85 2.66 12.98
C THR A 149 0.03 2.87 11.75
N CYS A 150 -0.53 3.45 10.68
CA CYS A 150 0.23 3.77 9.46
C CYS A 150 1.37 4.76 9.75
N SER A 151 1.10 5.81 10.54
CA SER A 151 2.09 6.83 10.89
C SER A 151 3.22 6.24 11.73
N PHE A 152 2.91 5.43 12.74
CA PHE A 152 3.91 4.73 13.55
C PHE A 152 4.78 3.82 12.68
N CYS A 153 4.17 2.97 11.85
CA CYS A 153 4.91 2.08 10.95
C CYS A 153 5.79 2.87 9.98
N TYR A 154 5.27 3.96 9.41
CA TYR A 154 6.00 4.84 8.51
C TYR A 154 7.22 5.46 9.19
N ILE A 155 7.04 6.09 10.36
CA ILE A 155 8.12 6.76 11.11
C ILE A 155 9.20 5.77 11.53
N GLN A 156 8.83 4.60 12.03
CA GLN A 156 9.82 3.61 12.46
C GLN A 156 10.59 3.03 11.28
N THR A 157 9.90 2.72 10.18
CA THR A 157 10.54 2.21 8.96
C THR A 157 11.52 3.23 8.38
N ILE A 158 11.14 4.51 8.27
CA ILE A 158 12.03 5.53 7.70
C ILE A 158 13.26 5.79 8.60
N ARG A 159 13.08 5.75 9.92
CA ARG A 159 14.19 5.88 10.89
C ARG A 159 15.19 4.73 10.73
N GLU A 160 14.70 3.51 10.61
CA GLU A 160 15.54 2.33 10.44
C GLU A 160 16.30 2.37 9.11
N ILE A 161 15.61 2.69 8.00
CA ILE A 161 16.25 2.84 6.69
C ILE A 161 17.37 3.89 6.73
N ARG A 162 17.16 5.02 7.41
CA ARG A 162 18.19 6.06 7.57
C ARG A 162 19.37 5.57 8.42
N SER A 163 19.09 4.80 9.47
CA SER A 163 20.12 4.19 10.33
C SER A 163 21.01 3.23 9.55
N ILE A 164 20.40 2.29 8.81
CA ILE A 164 21.13 1.29 8.00
C ILE A 164 21.97 1.99 6.92
N LYS A 165 21.41 2.96 6.19
CA LYS A 165 22.16 3.71 5.17
C LYS A 165 23.35 4.48 5.75
N LYS A 166 23.22 5.04 6.96
CA LYS A 166 24.32 5.71 7.65
C LYS A 166 25.44 4.72 7.98
N GLN A 167 25.10 3.52 8.47
CA GLN A 167 26.08 2.47 8.78
C GLN A 167 26.81 1.98 7.52
N GLN A 168 26.08 1.77 6.42
CA GLN A 168 26.65 1.38 5.12
C GLN A 168 27.66 2.41 4.59
N ALA A 169 27.34 3.70 4.67
CA ALA A 169 28.24 4.77 4.24
C ALA A 169 29.53 4.81 5.06
N THR A 170 29.45 4.57 6.37
CA THR A 170 30.63 4.51 7.25
C THR A 170 31.52 3.32 6.92
N ILE A 171 30.94 2.14 6.70
CA ILE A 171 31.70 0.89 6.48
C ILE A 171 32.32 0.83 5.08
N THR A 172 31.66 1.38 4.05
CA THR A 172 32.22 1.49 2.70
C THR A 172 33.54 2.27 2.69
N THR A 173 33.69 3.22 3.61
CA THR A 173 34.93 4.01 3.78
C THR A 173 36.06 3.18 4.43
N SER A 174 35.73 2.11 5.16
CA SER A 174 36.69 1.30 5.93
C SER A 174 37.13 -0.01 5.25
N GLN A 175 36.83 -0.24 3.96
CA GLN A 175 37.23 -1.40 3.13
C GLN A 175 36.96 -2.83 3.69
N ASN A 176 36.30 -2.97 4.84
CA ASN A 176 35.89 -4.27 5.37
C ASN A 176 34.53 -4.66 4.81
N ILE A 177 34.49 -5.77 4.06
CA ILE A 177 33.26 -6.38 3.54
C ILE A 177 32.48 -6.94 4.73
N THR A 178 31.44 -6.24 5.18
CA THR A 178 30.44 -6.79 6.11
C THR A 178 29.13 -7.03 5.39
N ILE A 179 28.58 -8.23 5.57
CA ILE A 179 27.27 -8.60 5.02
C ILE A 179 26.20 -7.91 5.88
N PHE A 180 25.47 -6.98 5.28
CA PHE A 180 24.35 -6.30 5.94
C PHE A 180 23.13 -7.24 6.03
N PRO A 181 22.36 -7.18 7.13
CA PRO A 181 21.21 -8.06 7.32
C PRO A 181 20.00 -7.70 6.44
N VAL A 182 20.02 -6.53 5.77
CA VAL A 182 19.00 -6.11 4.79
C VAL A 182 19.73 -5.65 3.53
N THR A 183 19.28 -6.13 2.38
CA THR A 183 19.92 -5.79 1.10
C THR A 183 19.53 -4.39 0.64
N ASP A 184 20.41 -3.73 -0.12
CA ASP A 184 20.13 -2.41 -0.71
C ASP A 184 18.90 -2.42 -1.63
N VAL A 185 18.66 -3.56 -2.27
CA VAL A 185 17.49 -3.79 -3.13
C VAL A 185 16.21 -3.76 -2.30
N GLU A 186 16.18 -4.43 -1.15
CA GLU A 186 15.01 -4.45 -0.25
C GLU A 186 14.74 -3.08 0.39
N LEU A 187 15.80 -2.35 0.76
CA LEU A 187 15.66 -0.97 1.25
C LEU A 187 15.06 -0.08 0.17
N ARG A 188 15.54 -0.18 -1.07
CA ARG A 188 15.00 0.59 -2.20
C ARG A 188 13.53 0.28 -2.43
N VAL A 189 13.14 -0.98 -2.42
CA VAL A 189 11.73 -1.41 -2.54
C VAL A 189 10.88 -0.83 -1.41
N SER A 190 11.36 -0.90 -0.17
CA SER A 190 10.62 -0.41 1.00
C SER A 190 10.43 1.11 0.95
N VAL A 191 11.43 1.88 0.48
CA VAL A 191 11.30 3.32 0.25
C VAL A 191 10.22 3.63 -0.79
N LYS A 192 10.14 2.84 -1.88
CA LYS A 192 9.06 3.00 -2.86
C LYS A 192 7.69 2.81 -2.22
N VAL A 193 7.54 1.76 -1.40
CA VAL A 193 6.29 1.43 -0.68
C VAL A 193 5.90 2.54 0.31
N LEU A 194 6.87 3.10 1.04
CA LEU A 194 6.65 4.20 1.99
C LEU A 194 6.05 5.46 1.33
N GLY A 195 6.41 5.74 0.07
CA GLY A 195 5.82 6.84 -0.69
C GLY A 195 4.29 6.72 -0.82
N TYR A 196 3.79 5.53 -1.14
CA TYR A 196 2.35 5.28 -1.25
C TYR A 196 1.64 5.35 0.13
N ILE A 197 2.30 4.86 1.19
CA ILE A 197 1.77 4.99 2.56
C ILE A 197 1.65 6.46 2.96
N LEU A 198 2.61 7.30 2.58
CA LEU A 198 2.57 8.75 2.84
C LEU A 198 1.39 9.42 2.13
N VAL A 199 1.15 9.09 0.85
CA VAL A 199 -0.01 9.59 0.09
C VAL A 199 -1.31 9.24 0.81
N PHE A 200 -1.45 7.99 1.27
CA PHE A 200 -2.61 7.55 2.02
C PHE A 200 -2.81 8.34 3.33
N ILE A 201 -1.75 8.57 4.10
CA ILE A 201 -1.83 9.37 5.34
C ILE A 201 -2.36 10.77 5.03
N VAL A 202 -1.81 11.44 4.01
CA VAL A 202 -2.22 12.80 3.61
C VAL A 202 -3.67 12.82 3.09
N GLN A 203 -4.06 11.80 2.31
CA GLN A 203 -5.40 11.68 1.72
C GLN A 203 -6.52 11.60 2.76
N TRP A 204 -6.28 10.91 3.88
CA TRP A 204 -7.32 10.61 4.88
C TRP A 204 -7.30 11.51 6.12
N ILE A 205 -6.29 12.37 6.31
CA ILE A 205 -6.30 13.38 7.39
C ILE A 205 -7.58 14.27 7.36
N PRO A 206 -8.05 14.76 6.20
CA PRO A 206 -9.27 15.56 6.06
C PRO A 206 -10.57 14.89 6.49
N ASP A 207 -10.59 13.56 6.60
CA ASP A 207 -11.75 12.80 7.05
C ASP A 207 -12.05 13.07 8.53
N ILE A 208 -11.02 13.37 9.33
CA ILE A 208 -11.14 13.65 10.77
C ILE A 208 -12.03 14.88 11.04
N PRO A 209 -11.74 16.09 10.49
CA PRO A 209 -12.62 17.24 10.72
C PRO A 209 -14.03 17.00 10.16
N TYR A 210 -14.17 16.28 9.05
CA TYR A 210 -15.48 15.92 8.50
C TYR A 210 -16.31 15.09 9.50
N ASP A 211 -15.73 14.01 10.03
CA ASP A 211 -16.39 13.17 11.03
C ASP A 211 -16.65 13.95 12.34
N MET A 212 -15.72 14.82 12.75
CA MET A 212 -15.91 15.69 13.92
C MET A 212 -17.11 16.62 13.76
N TYR A 213 -17.32 17.18 12.56
CA TYR A 213 -18.48 18.01 12.31
C TYR A 213 -19.81 17.24 12.30
N GLN A 214 -19.79 15.94 12.01
CA GLN A 214 -21.00 15.11 12.10
C GLN A 214 -21.50 14.96 13.54
N PHE A 215 -20.64 15.12 14.57
CA PHE A 215 -21.09 15.15 15.97
C PHE A 215 -22.06 16.28 16.26
N TYR A 216 -21.94 17.40 15.54
CA TYR A 216 -22.77 18.60 15.72
C TYR A 216 -23.96 18.64 14.75
N GLY A 217 -24.28 17.51 14.10
CA GLY A 217 -25.48 17.33 13.28
C GLY A 217 -25.23 17.46 11.78
N THR A 218 -24.55 18.52 11.32
CA THR A 218 -24.22 18.65 9.89
C THR A 218 -22.87 19.33 9.69
N ALA A 219 -22.03 18.73 8.86
CA ALA A 219 -20.79 19.37 8.42
C ALA A 219 -21.04 20.57 7.51
N HIS A 220 -20.15 21.56 7.64
CA HIS A 220 -20.13 22.70 6.73
C HIS A 220 -19.72 22.26 5.32
N PRO A 221 -20.21 22.93 4.25
CA PRO A 221 -19.92 22.54 2.87
C PRO A 221 -18.43 22.43 2.55
N TRP A 222 -17.59 23.28 3.17
CA TRP A 222 -16.15 23.26 2.96
C TRP A 222 -15.51 21.93 3.39
N ALA A 223 -16.01 21.28 4.45
CA ALA A 223 -15.48 20.01 4.93
C ALA A 223 -15.76 18.88 3.93
N TYR A 224 -16.94 18.89 3.32
CA TYR A 224 -17.28 17.97 2.22
C TYR A 224 -16.37 18.20 1.01
N CYS A 225 -16.18 19.45 0.58
CA CYS A 225 -15.28 19.77 -0.53
C CYS A 225 -13.85 19.32 -0.25
N PHE A 226 -13.39 19.44 1.00
CA PHE A 226 -12.04 19.06 1.39
C PHE A 226 -11.83 17.54 1.34
N VAL A 227 -12.81 16.75 1.81
CA VAL A 227 -12.80 15.28 1.67
C VAL A 227 -12.82 14.85 0.20
N VAL A 228 -13.68 15.44 -0.62
CA VAL A 228 -13.75 15.16 -2.07
C VAL A 228 -12.41 15.45 -2.74
N PHE A 229 -11.83 16.61 -2.45
CA PHE A 229 -10.56 17.04 -3.02
C PHE A 229 -9.42 16.06 -2.68
N THR A 230 -9.30 15.63 -1.43
CA THR A 230 -8.21 14.74 -1.05
C THR A 230 -8.41 13.31 -1.52
N ILE A 231 -9.66 12.84 -1.60
CA ILE A 231 -9.99 11.58 -2.26
C ILE A 231 -9.51 11.58 -3.71
N ILE A 232 -9.70 12.67 -4.45
CA ILE A 232 -9.26 12.77 -5.87
C ILE A 232 -7.73 12.87 -5.97
N ILE A 233 -7.09 13.58 -5.04
CA ILE A 233 -5.63 13.73 -5.04
C ILE A 233 -4.91 12.42 -4.72
N GLY A 234 -5.50 11.51 -3.94
CA GLY A 234 -4.93 10.20 -3.62
C GLY A 234 -4.37 9.44 -4.84
N PRO A 235 -5.22 9.06 -5.81
CA PRO A 235 -4.78 8.38 -7.03
C PRO A 235 -3.74 9.16 -7.83
N ILE A 236 -3.83 10.50 -7.86
CA ILE A 236 -2.84 11.37 -8.53
C ILE A 236 -1.48 11.27 -7.82
N GLY A 237 -1.46 11.33 -6.49
CA GLY A 237 -0.27 11.14 -5.68
C GLY A 237 0.37 9.78 -5.92
N ASN A 238 -0.44 8.72 -5.93
CA ASN A 238 0.02 7.37 -6.25
C ASN A 238 0.61 7.27 -7.66
N LEU A 239 0.03 7.94 -8.65
CA LEU A 239 0.58 8.03 -10.00
C LEU A 239 1.93 8.76 -10.04
N ILE A 240 2.05 9.89 -9.34
CA ILE A 240 3.31 10.66 -9.25
C ILE A 240 4.42 9.80 -8.66
N PHE A 241 4.17 9.14 -7.54
CA PHE A 241 5.16 8.23 -6.93
C PHE A 241 5.49 7.05 -7.84
N PHE A 242 4.53 6.51 -8.57
CA PHE A 242 4.80 5.48 -9.57
C PHE A 242 5.74 5.96 -10.68
N ILE A 243 5.53 7.18 -11.20
CA ILE A 243 6.40 7.76 -12.23
C ILE A 243 7.81 8.01 -11.69
N ILE A 244 7.94 8.55 -10.47
CA ILE A 244 9.24 8.77 -9.82
C ILE A 244 10.00 7.45 -9.65
N ASN A 245 9.29 6.39 -9.25
CA ASN A 245 9.90 5.11 -8.91
C ASN A 245 10.28 4.24 -10.12
N GLU A 246 9.52 4.31 -11.21
CA GLU A 246 9.68 3.46 -12.40
C GLU A 246 10.13 4.21 -13.65
N GLY A 247 10.15 5.55 -13.62
CA GLY A 247 10.48 6.39 -14.75
C GLY A 247 9.36 6.50 -15.80
N TRP A 248 9.34 7.61 -16.55
CA TRP A 248 8.41 7.82 -17.66
C TRP A 248 8.80 7.02 -18.90
N SER A 249 10.10 6.89 -19.19
CA SER A 249 10.63 6.26 -20.40
C SER A 249 10.64 4.73 -20.37
N ARG A 250 10.43 4.14 -21.54
CA ARG A 250 10.37 2.69 -21.81
C ARG A 250 11.73 2.17 -22.26
N ASP A 251 12.81 2.51 -21.56
CA ASP A 251 14.12 1.97 -21.93
C ASP A 251 14.23 0.51 -21.49
N GLN A 252 14.06 -0.35 -22.48
CA GLN A 252 13.98 -1.80 -22.38
C GLN A 252 15.36 -2.48 -22.31
N THR A 253 16.47 -1.73 -22.17
CA THR A 253 17.78 -2.30 -22.54
C THR A 253 18.71 -2.71 -21.40
N ASN A 254 18.49 -2.42 -20.11
CA ASN A 254 19.52 -2.73 -19.10
C ASN A 254 19.06 -3.24 -17.71
N LEU A 255 17.82 -3.73 -17.54
CA LEU A 255 17.32 -4.14 -16.21
C LEU A 255 17.09 -5.65 -16.02
N SER A 256 17.78 -6.50 -16.77
CA SER A 256 17.70 -7.97 -16.66
C SER A 256 18.66 -8.58 -15.63
N SER A 257 19.60 -7.81 -15.07
CA SER A 257 20.69 -8.36 -14.25
C SER A 257 20.41 -8.43 -12.74
N GLY A 258 19.44 -7.69 -12.20
CA GLY A 258 19.28 -7.54 -10.74
C GLY A 258 18.23 -8.43 -10.06
N TYR A 259 17.45 -9.22 -10.81
CA TYR A 259 16.26 -9.91 -10.29
C TYR A 259 16.30 -11.44 -10.42
N ALA A 260 17.32 -12.02 -11.05
CA ALA A 260 17.31 -13.44 -11.42
C ALA A 260 18.06 -14.38 -10.48
N ASP A 261 18.89 -13.90 -9.55
CA ASP A 261 19.87 -14.79 -8.88
C ASP A 261 19.96 -14.66 -7.36
N VAL A 262 18.82 -14.57 -6.67
CA VAL A 262 18.76 -14.94 -5.24
C VAL A 262 18.05 -16.28 -5.15
N LYS A 263 18.80 -17.34 -5.44
CA LYS A 263 18.44 -18.71 -5.08
C LYS A 263 18.68 -18.81 -3.57
N CYS A 264 17.62 -18.96 -2.77
CA CYS A 264 17.77 -19.31 -1.36
C CYS A 264 18.39 -20.70 -1.28
N GLU A 265 19.69 -20.79 -0.98
CA GLU A 265 20.30 -22.04 -0.53
C GLU A 265 19.58 -22.47 0.74
N SER A 266 18.93 -23.62 0.65
CA SER A 266 18.39 -24.34 1.79
C SER A 266 19.59 -24.89 2.56
N GLY A 267 19.67 -24.55 3.85
CA GLY A 267 20.72 -25.05 4.71
C GLY A 267 20.59 -26.55 4.89
N ASP A 268 21.51 -27.30 4.28
CA ASP A 268 21.95 -28.59 4.81
C ASP A 268 23.42 -28.43 5.22
N SER A 269 23.59 -28.37 6.54
CA SER A 269 24.88 -28.50 7.20
C SER A 269 25.47 -29.88 6.93
N ASN A 270 26.64 -29.94 6.30
CA ASN A 270 27.59 -31.00 6.57
C ASN A 270 29.03 -30.49 6.50
N TYR A 271 29.66 -30.51 7.67
CA TYR A 271 31.10 -30.51 7.84
C TYR A 271 31.70 -31.67 7.04
N ASN A 272 32.74 -31.41 6.24
CA ASN A 272 34.00 -32.13 6.39
C ASN A 272 35.16 -31.46 5.64
N SER A 273 36.23 -31.27 6.40
CA SER A 273 37.59 -30.91 6.03
C SER A 273 38.20 -31.83 4.97
N SER A 274 38.98 -31.28 4.04
CA SER A 274 40.39 -31.67 3.85
C SER A 274 41.12 -30.79 2.84
N SER A 275 42.28 -30.32 3.27
CA SER A 275 43.39 -29.73 2.55
C SER A 275 43.93 -30.59 1.41
N THR A 276 44.31 -29.99 0.27
CA THR A 276 45.63 -30.26 -0.34
C THR A 276 46.06 -29.19 -1.35
N ASN A 277 47.28 -28.71 -1.16
CA ASN A 277 48.09 -27.94 -2.12
C ASN A 277 48.28 -28.69 -3.43
N GLY A 278 48.41 -27.96 -4.54
CA GLY A 278 48.81 -28.52 -5.82
C GLY A 278 49.14 -27.45 -6.86
N ASN A 279 50.30 -26.79 -6.70
CA ASN A 279 51.01 -26.17 -7.81
C ASN A 279 51.24 -27.19 -8.92
N LYS A 280 50.89 -26.86 -10.16
CA LYS A 280 51.60 -27.34 -11.36
C LYS A 280 51.31 -26.47 -12.57
N SER A 281 52.31 -25.68 -12.91
CA SER A 281 52.69 -25.29 -14.26
C SER A 281 52.68 -26.47 -15.23
N HIS A 282 52.15 -26.29 -16.45
CA HIS A 282 52.81 -26.83 -17.64
C HIS A 282 52.40 -26.08 -18.92
N GLU A 283 53.45 -25.82 -19.67
CA GLU A 283 53.60 -25.21 -20.98
C GLU A 283 53.21 -26.20 -22.11
N SER A 284 52.78 -25.64 -23.24
CA SER A 284 53.07 -26.02 -24.64
C SER A 284 52.88 -27.48 -25.13
N ASP A 285 51.99 -27.69 -26.12
CA ASP A 285 52.32 -27.88 -27.56
C ASP A 285 51.33 -28.77 -28.38
N PHE A 286 51.29 -28.46 -29.69
CA PHE A 286 50.69 -29.14 -30.87
C PHE A 286 49.14 -29.14 -30.98
N ASN A 287 48.49 -28.66 -32.05
CA ASN A 287 48.82 -28.51 -33.48
C ASN A 287 48.32 -27.17 -34.04
#